data_AF-B7QFS9-F1
#
_entry.id   AF-B7QFS9-F1
#
_cell.length_a   1.000
_cell.length_b   1.000
_cell.length_c   1.000
_cell.angle_alpha   90.00
_cell.angle_beta   90.00
_cell.angle_gamma   90.00
#
_symmetry.space_group_name_H-M   'P 1'
#
loop_
_entity.id
_entity.type
_entity.pdbx_description
1 polymer ?
#
loop_
_entity_poly.entity_id
_entity_poly.type
_entity_poly.pdbx_seq_one_letter_code
_entity_poly.pdbx_strand_id
1 'polypeptide(L)'
;MTKMLQPLDISVNRSFKAVLRRLWKTWMTNGDHSFTKTGRKRRASFGKVAKWVEEAWNSVSVGTMVAGFKKAGLIESVPGSNTNKASISSESDDAEDTPTTLDPEITELFLTDSEEEDFHGFV
;
A
#
# COMPACT_ATOMS: atom_id res chain seq x y z
N MET A 1 -5.92 19.72 4.26
CA MET A 1 -4.50 19.76 4.67
C MET A 1 -4.11 18.74 5.75
N THR A 2 -4.96 17.76 6.13
CA THR A 2 -4.65 16.78 7.20
C THR A 2 -3.83 15.57 6.76
N LYS A 3 -3.69 15.32 5.45
CA LYS A 3 -3.04 14.12 4.91
C LYS A 3 -1.55 14.00 5.25
N MET A 4 -0.88 15.11 5.57
CA MET A 4 0.56 15.13 5.84
C MET A 4 0.94 14.82 7.30
N LEU A 5 -0.03 14.76 8.21
CA LEU A 5 0.20 14.58 9.65
C LEU A 5 -0.42 13.31 10.22
N GLN A 6 -1.18 12.56 9.41
CA GLN A 6 -1.83 11.33 9.85
C GLN A 6 -0.99 10.12 9.42
N PRO A 7 -0.32 9.39 10.33
CA PRO A 7 0.51 8.23 10.01
C PRO A 7 -0.18 7.21 9.10
N LEU A 8 -1.50 7.05 9.32
CA LEU A 8 -2.33 6.15 8.55
C LEU A 8 -2.43 6.58 7.08
N ASP A 9 -2.62 7.86 6.80
CA ASP A 9 -2.68 8.38 5.43
C ASP A 9 -1.30 8.40 4.76
N ILE A 10 -0.23 8.62 5.54
CA ILE A 10 1.14 8.73 5.04
C ILE A 10 1.68 7.39 4.53
N SER A 11 1.45 6.28 5.24
CA SER A 11 2.09 4.99 4.89
C SER A 11 1.14 3.81 4.83
N VAL A 12 0.21 3.69 5.78
CA VAL A 12 -0.62 2.48 5.94
C VAL A 12 -1.69 2.39 4.86
N ASN A 13 -2.40 3.49 4.60
CA ASN A 13 -3.57 3.50 3.72
C ASN A 13 -3.22 3.15 2.28
N ARG A 14 -2.02 3.48 1.79
CA ARG A 14 -1.60 3.11 0.43
C ARG A 14 -1.51 1.59 0.29
N SER A 15 -0.76 0.93 1.17
CA SER A 15 -0.58 -0.53 1.16
C SER A 15 -1.90 -1.28 1.40
N PHE A 16 -2.66 -0.86 2.41
CA PHE A 16 -3.97 -1.43 2.72
C PHE A 16 -4.94 -1.34 1.54
N LYS A 17 -5.09 -0.14 0.94
CA LYS A 17 -6.00 0.06 -0.20
C LYS A 17 -5.57 -0.72 -1.44
N ALA A 18 -4.26 -0.90 -1.66
CA ALA A 18 -3.75 -1.69 -2.78
C ALA A 18 -4.21 -3.16 -2.68
N VAL A 19 -4.03 -3.78 -1.52
CA VAL A 19 -4.44 -5.17 -1.29
C VAL A 19 -5.95 -5.32 -1.31
N LEU A 20 -6.69 -4.41 -0.67
CA LEU A 20 -8.16 -4.41 -0.69
C LEU A 20 -8.70 -4.32 -2.12
N ARG A 21 -8.10 -3.46 -2.96
CA ARG A 21 -8.45 -3.32 -4.38
C ARG A 21 -8.13 -4.58 -5.17
N ARG A 22 -7.00 -5.24 -4.90
CA ARG A 22 -6.65 -6.53 -5.52
C ARG A 22 -7.69 -7.59 -5.19
N LEU A 23 -8.02 -7.77 -3.90
CA LEU A 23 -9.01 -8.75 -3.44
C LEU A 23 -10.39 -8.51 -4.04
N TRP A 24 -10.81 -7.24 -4.10
CA TRP A 24 -12.06 -6.89 -4.76
C TRP A 24 -12.03 -7.19 -6.27
N LYS A 25 -10.94 -6.87 -6.98
CA LYS A 25 -10.79 -7.16 -8.41
C LYS A 25 -10.83 -8.67 -8.69
N THR A 26 -10.06 -9.45 -7.94
CA THR A 26 -10.04 -10.91 -8.03
C THR A 26 -11.42 -11.49 -7.73
N TRP A 27 -12.08 -10.99 -6.68
CA TRP A 27 -13.45 -11.37 -6.42
C TRP A 27 -14.33 -11.02 -7.60
N MET A 28 -14.24 -9.82 -8.19
CA MET A 28 -15.06 -9.44 -9.34
C MET A 28 -14.83 -10.29 -10.59
N THR A 29 -13.62 -10.82 -10.83
CA THR A 29 -13.30 -11.62 -12.01
C THR A 29 -13.65 -13.10 -11.87
N ASN A 30 -13.56 -13.66 -10.66
CA ASN A 30 -13.66 -15.12 -10.43
C ASN A 30 -15.07 -15.73 -10.57
N GLY A 31 -16.05 -15.05 -11.15
CA GLY A 31 -17.40 -15.59 -11.42
C GLY A 31 -18.32 -15.90 -10.21
N ASP A 32 -17.80 -16.05 -8.99
CA ASP A 32 -18.53 -16.48 -7.77
C ASP A 32 -19.62 -15.51 -7.23
N HIS A 33 -19.92 -14.46 -7.97
CA HIS A 33 -20.84 -13.40 -7.59
C HIS A 33 -22.18 -13.63 -8.27
N SER A 34 -23.18 -13.97 -7.46
CA SER A 34 -24.55 -14.13 -7.96
C SER A 34 -25.10 -12.83 -8.56
N PHE A 35 -26.01 -12.96 -9.53
CA PHE A 35 -26.77 -11.85 -10.09
C PHE A 35 -28.13 -11.72 -9.38
N THR A 36 -28.62 -10.49 -9.27
CA THR A 36 -30.01 -10.23 -8.88
C THR A 36 -30.95 -10.69 -10.00
N LYS A 37 -32.24 -10.83 -9.70
CA LYS A 37 -33.26 -11.17 -10.71
C LYS A 37 -33.29 -10.20 -11.90
N THR A 38 -32.78 -8.97 -11.73
CA THR A 38 -32.67 -7.93 -12.76
C THR A 38 -31.32 -7.97 -13.51
N GLY A 39 -30.51 -9.00 -13.31
CA GLY A 39 -29.19 -9.13 -13.97
C GLY A 39 -28.09 -8.23 -13.40
N ARG A 40 -28.31 -7.54 -12.27
CA ARG A 40 -27.26 -6.74 -11.62
C ARG A 40 -26.37 -7.64 -10.77
N LYS A 41 -25.06 -7.39 -10.78
CA LYS A 41 -24.13 -8.10 -9.90
C LYS A 41 -24.48 -7.85 -8.43
N ARG A 42 -24.64 -8.90 -7.62
CA ARG A 42 -24.87 -8.71 -6.17
C ARG A 42 -23.64 -8.10 -5.53
N ARG A 43 -23.87 -7.31 -4.48
CA ARG A 43 -22.82 -6.80 -3.60
C ARG A 43 -22.20 -7.98 -2.83
N ALA A 44 -20.91 -7.88 -2.52
CA ALA A 44 -20.27 -8.80 -1.58
C ALA A 44 -21.00 -8.72 -0.23
N SER A 45 -21.12 -9.86 0.46
CA SER A 45 -21.67 -9.89 1.81
C SER A 45 -20.73 -9.18 2.79
N PHE A 46 -21.27 -8.67 3.89
CA PHE A 46 -20.44 -8.05 4.94
C PHE A 46 -19.35 -8.97 5.47
N GLY A 47 -19.65 -10.27 5.64
CA GLY A 47 -18.64 -11.26 6.05
C GLY A 47 -17.51 -11.43 5.04
N LYS A 48 -17.80 -11.30 3.74
CA LYS A 48 -16.76 -11.34 2.69
C LYS A 48 -15.90 -10.07 2.72
N VAL A 49 -16.51 -8.90 2.89
CA VAL A 49 -15.79 -7.63 3.04
C VAL A 49 -14.91 -7.63 4.29
N ALA A 50 -15.42 -8.14 5.42
CA ALA A 50 -14.65 -8.24 6.66
C ALA A 50 -13.38 -9.08 6.49
N LYS A 51 -13.48 -10.23 5.79
CA LYS A 51 -12.31 -11.06 5.45
C LYS A 51 -11.28 -10.30 4.60
N TRP A 52 -11.73 -9.49 3.64
CA TRP A 52 -10.79 -8.68 2.84
C TRP A 52 -10.11 -7.59 3.66
N VAL A 53 -10.83 -6.98 4.61
CA VAL A 53 -10.26 -5.98 5.52
C VAL A 53 -9.21 -6.63 6.43
N GLU A 54 -9.51 -7.80 6.99
CA GLU A 54 -8.57 -8.58 7.80
C GLU A 54 -7.30 -8.94 7.00
N GLU A 55 -7.47 -9.49 5.80
CA GLU A 55 -6.34 -9.86 4.93
C GLU A 55 -5.52 -8.64 4.50
N ALA A 56 -6.18 -7.55 4.11
CA ALA A 56 -5.51 -6.30 3.75
C ALA A 56 -4.76 -5.71 4.95
N TRP A 57 -5.31 -5.80 6.16
CA TRP A 57 -4.63 -5.33 7.37
C TRP A 57 -3.39 -6.18 7.69
N ASN A 58 -3.51 -7.51 7.63
CA ASN A 58 -2.40 -8.42 7.89
C ASN A 58 -1.25 -8.28 6.87
N SER A 59 -1.54 -7.74 5.69
CA SER A 59 -0.51 -7.43 4.67
C SER A 59 0.31 -6.17 4.96
N VAL A 60 -0.15 -5.30 5.88
CA VAL A 60 0.58 -4.09 6.24
C VAL A 60 1.75 -4.46 7.14
N SER A 61 2.97 -4.21 6.69
CA SER A 61 4.15 -4.49 7.50
C SER A 61 4.27 -3.54 8.70
N VAL A 62 4.84 -4.04 9.80
CA VAL A 62 5.18 -3.21 10.97
C VAL A 62 6.13 -2.08 10.58
N GLY A 63 7.06 -2.32 9.65
CA GLY A 63 7.95 -1.30 9.11
C GLY A 63 7.20 -0.14 8.46
N THR A 64 6.16 -0.44 7.67
CA THR A 64 5.28 0.57 7.05
C THR A 64 4.57 1.41 8.11
N MET A 65 4.07 0.80 9.18
CA MET A 65 3.45 1.51 10.30
C MET A 65 4.46 2.43 10.98
N VAL A 66 5.62 1.91 11.41
CA VAL A 66 6.67 2.69 12.08
C VAL A 66 7.16 3.84 11.21
N ALA A 67 7.35 3.63 9.91
CA ALA A 67 7.75 4.68 8.97
C ALA A 67 6.71 5.81 8.88
N GLY A 68 5.42 5.48 8.91
CA GLY A 68 4.33 6.47 8.93
C GLY A 68 4.36 7.33 10.19
N PHE A 69 4.54 6.70 11.35
CA PHE A 69 4.59 7.41 12.63
C PHE A 69 5.85 8.29 12.77
N LYS A 70 7.01 7.84 12.24
CA LYS A 70 8.22 8.65 12.15
C LYS A 70 8.03 9.86 11.24
N LYS A 71 7.48 9.66 10.03
CA LYS A 71 7.19 10.76 9.08
C LYS A 71 6.17 11.76 9.63
N ALA A 72 5.23 11.31 10.45
CA ALA A 72 4.28 12.18 11.15
C ALA A 72 4.88 12.92 12.36
N GLY A 73 6.13 12.67 12.72
CA GLY A 73 6.79 13.29 13.88
C GLY A 73 6.27 12.79 15.24
N LEU A 74 5.56 11.65 15.28
CA LEU A 74 5.00 11.10 16.51
C LEU A 74 5.96 10.16 17.26
N ILE A 75 7.01 9.69 16.58
CA ILE A 75 8.07 8.87 17.16
C ILE A 75 9.39 9.55 16.85
N GLU A 76 10.26 9.69 17.85
CA GLU A 76 11.60 10.23 17.66
C GLU A 76 12.41 9.36 16.70
N SER A 77 13.03 10.01 15.71
CA SER A 77 14.12 9.39 14.96
C SER A 77 15.29 9.25 15.91
N VAL A 78 15.68 8.02 16.26
CA VAL A 78 16.89 7.77 17.07
C VAL A 78 18.04 8.59 16.47
N PRO A 79 18.66 9.51 17.25
CA PRO A 79 19.68 10.40 16.74
C PRO A 79 20.94 9.57 16.45
N GLY A 80 21.16 9.25 15.17
CA GLY A 80 22.26 8.39 14.73
C GLY A 80 22.12 7.86 13.31
N SER A 81 20.92 7.86 12.72
CA SER A 81 20.73 7.52 11.31
C SER A 81 20.52 8.79 10.48
N ASN A 82 21.62 9.47 10.15
CA ASN A 82 21.62 10.49 9.10
C ASN A 82 21.54 9.79 7.74
N THR A 83 20.34 9.70 7.16
CA THR A 83 20.19 9.38 5.73
C THR A 83 19.21 10.34 5.05
N ASN A 84 19.53 11.63 5.10
CA ASN A 84 19.05 12.57 4.10
C ASN A 84 20.21 12.92 3.16
N LYS A 85 20.41 12.13 2.09
CA LYS A 85 20.78 12.64 0.76
C LYS A 85 20.74 11.52 -0.28
N ALA A 86 20.05 11.76 -1.38
CA ALA A 86 20.19 11.02 -2.62
C ALA A 86 21.67 10.90 -3.02
N SER A 87 22.15 9.68 -3.25
CA SER A 87 23.30 9.36 -4.10
C SER A 87 23.29 7.86 -4.43
N ILE A 88 23.46 7.61 -5.72
CA ILE A 88 23.61 6.34 -6.43
C ILE A 88 24.85 5.55 -5.96
N SER A 89 24.72 4.21 -6.04
CA SER A 89 25.76 3.16 -6.11
C SER A 89 26.70 3.00 -4.92
N SER A 90 26.73 1.79 -4.33
CA SER A 90 27.77 0.78 -4.60
C SER A 90 27.87 -0.26 -3.46
N GLU A 91 27.49 -1.50 -3.82
CA GLU A 91 28.17 -2.79 -3.59
C GLU A 91 28.35 -3.35 -2.15
N SER A 92 27.83 -4.59 -2.00
CA SER A 92 28.37 -5.76 -1.24
C SER A 92 28.56 -5.62 0.29
N ASP A 93 28.28 -6.59 1.17
CA ASP A 93 28.12 -8.04 1.03
C ASP A 93 27.35 -8.64 2.23
N ASP A 94 26.62 -9.72 1.93
CA ASP A 94 26.37 -10.96 2.71
C ASP A 94 25.54 -10.94 4.02
N ALA A 95 24.25 -11.29 3.88
CA ALA A 95 23.59 -12.29 4.72
C ALA A 95 22.31 -12.80 4.03
N GLU A 96 22.31 -14.08 3.69
CA GLU A 96 21.18 -14.86 3.19
C GLU A 96 19.91 -14.71 4.04
N ASP A 97 18.99 -13.87 3.60
CA ASP A 97 17.55 -14.05 3.79
C ASP A 97 16.91 -13.70 2.46
N THR A 98 16.46 -14.73 1.72
CA THR A 98 15.97 -14.60 0.35
C THR A 98 14.98 -13.43 0.24
N PRO A 99 15.35 -12.32 -0.41
CA PRO A 99 14.43 -11.21 -0.57
C PRO A 99 13.42 -11.67 -1.60
N THR A 100 12.15 -11.76 -1.22
CA THR A 100 11.06 -11.86 -2.20
C THR A 100 11.19 -10.62 -3.09
N THR A 101 11.85 -10.80 -4.25
CA THR A 101 12.12 -9.73 -5.20
C THR A 101 10.76 -9.25 -5.66
N LEU A 102 10.34 -8.09 -5.17
CA LEU A 102 9.10 -7.48 -5.61
C LEU A 102 9.20 -7.30 -7.13
N ASP A 103 8.10 -7.61 -7.81
CA ASP A 103 7.99 -7.50 -9.26
C ASP A 103 8.62 -6.16 -9.72
N PRO A 104 9.52 -6.17 -10.73
CA PRO A 104 10.11 -4.94 -11.25
C PRO A 104 9.05 -3.89 -11.60
N GLU A 105 7.85 -4.29 -12.02
CA GLU A 105 6.72 -3.39 -12.29
C GLU A 105 6.20 -2.70 -11.02
N ILE A 106 6.20 -3.42 -9.88
CA ILE A 106 5.82 -2.87 -8.57
C ILE A 106 6.91 -1.93 -8.05
N THR A 107 8.18 -2.27 -8.28
CA THR A 107 9.33 -1.47 -7.86
C THR A 107 9.41 -0.16 -8.64
N GLU A 108 9.15 -0.20 -9.95
CA GLU A 108 9.06 0.99 -10.81
C GLU A 108 7.90 1.90 -10.38
N LEU A 109 6.74 1.35 -10.00
CA LEU A 109 5.60 2.12 -9.49
C LEU A 109 5.91 2.89 -8.20
N PHE A 110 6.87 2.44 -7.38
CA PHE A 110 7.31 3.16 -6.18
C PHE A 110 8.30 4.28 -6.46
N LEU A 111 9.03 4.20 -7.58
CA LEU A 111 10.08 5.17 -7.96
C LEU A 111 9.54 6.26 -8.90
N THR A 112 8.48 5.97 -9.65
CA THR A 112 7.92 6.88 -10.67
C THR A 112 6.89 7.88 -10.12
N ASP A 113 6.48 7.77 -8.85
CA ASP A 113 5.50 8.67 -8.22
C ASP A 113 6.17 9.98 -7.74
N SER A 114 6.72 10.73 -8.70
CA SER A 114 7.09 12.14 -8.53
C SER A 114 5.83 12.99 -8.71
N GLU A 115 5.46 13.76 -7.69
CA GLU A 115 4.18 14.48 -7.52
C GLU A 115 3.97 15.69 -8.46
N GLU A 116 4.24 15.57 -9.77
CA GLU A 116 4.08 16.67 -10.73
C GLU A 116 2.79 16.57 -11.59
N GLU A 117 1.97 15.53 -11.44
CA GLU A 117 0.69 15.45 -12.17
C GLU A 117 -0.50 15.88 -11.29
N ASP A 118 -0.82 17.17 -11.37
CA ASP A 118 -2.09 17.72 -10.88
C ASP A 118 -3.26 17.00 -11.57
N PHE A 119 -4.00 16.20 -10.80
CA PHE A 119 -5.19 15.51 -11.27
C PHE A 119 -6.29 16.50 -11.71
N HIS A 120 -6.47 16.68 -13.02
CA HIS A 120 -7.39 17.66 -13.61
C HIS A 120 -8.87 17.21 -13.69
N GLY A 121 -9.28 16.23 -12.87
CA GLY A 121 -10.67 15.78 -12.81
C GLY A 121 -11.19 15.17 -14.12
N PHE A 122 -12.41 14.63 -14.08
CA PHE A 122 -13.11 14.20 -15.29
C PHE A 122 -14.02 15.34 -15.75
N VAL A 123 -13.68 15.92 -16.91
CA VAL A 123 -14.58 16.81 -17.67
C VAL A 123 -15.62 15.96 -18.41
#